data_AF-A0A7C0TUQ0-F1
#
_entry.id   AF-A0A7C0TUQ0-F1
#
_cell.length_a   1.000
_cell.length_b   1.000
_cell.length_c   1.000
_cell.angle_alpha   90.00
_cell.angle_beta   90.00
_cell.angle_gamma   90.00
#
_symmetry.space_group_name_H-M   'P 1'
#
loop_
_entity.id
_entity.type
_entity.pdbx_description
1 polymer ?
#
loop_
_entity_poly.entity_id
_entity_poly.type
_entity_poly.pdbx_seq_one_letter_code
_entity_poly.pdbx_strand_id
1 'polypeptide(L)' 'LFGMVEVEELMLRPYKAVAARLRPMDRMVAHTGYLIFARSVVQESL' A
#
# COMPACT_ATOMS: atom_id res chain seq x y z
N LEU A 1 -6.34 -3.36 23.67
CA LEU A 1 -5.18 -4.04 23.04
C LEU A 1 -5.27 -3.82 21.53
N PHE A 2 -4.18 -3.77 20.78
CA PHE A 2 -4.24 -3.83 19.31
C PHE A 2 -3.71 -5.18 18.84
N GLY A 3 -4.47 -5.84 17.96
CA GLY A 3 -4.11 -7.13 17.38
C GLY A 3 -4.13 -7.06 15.86
N MET A 4 -3.65 -8.13 15.21
CA MET A 4 -3.58 -8.22 13.75
C MET A 4 -2.79 -7.05 13.16
N VAL A 5 -1.56 -6.87 13.64
CA VAL A 5 -0.67 -5.81 13.15
C VAL A 5 -0.16 -6.19 11.77
N GLU A 6 -0.34 -5.31 10.81
CA GLU A 6 0.06 -5.47 9.41
C GLU A 6 0.85 -4.24 8.97
N VAL A 7 1.84 -4.44 8.10
CA VAL A 7 2.66 -3.35 7.51
C VAL A 7 2.68 -3.56 6.01
N GLU A 8 2.22 -2.55 5.28
CA GLU A 8 2.09 -2.57 3.82
C GLU A 8 2.77 -1.35 3.21
N GLU A 9 3.16 -1.43 1.94
CA GLU A 9 3.52 -0.27 1.14
C GLU A 9 2.78 -0.26 -0.20
N LEU A 10 2.54 0.93 -0.76
CA LEU A 10 1.87 1.09 -2.05
C LEU A 10 2.81 1.66 -3.10
N MET A 11 3.00 0.91 -4.18
CA MET A 11 3.76 1.34 -5.35
C MET A 11 2.83 1.72 -6.50
N LEU A 12 2.76 3.02 -6.81
CA LEU A 12 2.06 3.50 -8.00
C LEU A 12 2.98 3.44 -9.21
N ARG A 13 2.57 2.70 -10.24
CA ARG A 13 3.28 2.61 -11.52
C ARG A 13 2.39 3.12 -12.66
N PRO A 14 2.49 4.42 -13.01
CA PRO A 14 1.68 4.98 -14.08
C PRO A 14 2.08 4.41 -15.45
N TYR A 15 1.12 4.34 -16.37
CA TYR A 15 1.32 3.90 -17.75
C TYR A 15 1.06 5.03 -18.75
N LYS A 16 1.79 5.01 -19.86
CA LYS A 16 1.49 5.78 -21.06
C LYS A 16 0.34 5.08 -21.78
N ALA A 17 -0.87 5.61 -21.63
CA ALA A 17 -2.11 5.02 -22.17
C ALA A 17 -2.30 5.30 -23.67
N VAL A 18 -1.33 4.91 -24.50
CA VAL A 18 -1.42 4.98 -25.96
C VAL A 18 -1.65 3.57 -26.49
N ALA A 19 -2.78 3.30 -27.13
CA ALA A 19 -3.19 1.94 -27.50
C ALA A 19 -2.10 1.14 -28.25
N ALA A 20 -1.45 1.75 -29.26
CA ALA A 20 -0.41 1.09 -30.03
C ALA A 20 0.95 0.96 -29.31
N ARG A 21 1.16 1.69 -28.19
CA ARG A 21 2.43 1.73 -27.43
C ARG A 21 2.21 1.83 -25.92
N LEU A 22 1.29 1.01 -25.39
CA LEU A 22 1.00 0.95 -23.97
C LEU A 22 2.25 0.47 -23.23
N ARG A 23 2.78 1.30 -22.33
CA ARG A 23 3.97 0.95 -21.54
C ARG A 23 4.02 1.74 -20.22
N PRO A 24 4.75 1.27 -19.21
CA PRO A 24 5.01 2.06 -18.00
C PRO A 24 5.69 3.39 -18.31
N MET A 25 5.53 4.38 -17.42
CA MET A 25 6.33 5.59 -17.44
C MET A 25 7.83 5.26 -17.25
N ASP A 26 8.69 6.12 -17.79
CA ASP A 26 10.15 5.89 -17.78
C ASP A 26 10.76 6.03 -16.38
N ARG A 27 10.07 6.74 -15.49
CA ARG A 27 10.43 6.92 -14.08
C ARG A 27 9.20 6.68 -13.21
N MET A 28 9.44 6.23 -11.99
CA MET A 28 8.43 6.15 -10.95
C MET A 28 9.04 6.54 -9.60
N VAL A 29 8.17 6.87 -8.66
CA VAL A 29 8.57 7.08 -7.27
C VAL A 29 8.92 5.71 -6.69
N ALA A 30 10.15 5.58 -6.19
CA ALA A 30 10.68 4.30 -5.70
C ALA A 30 10.10 3.90 -4.33
N HIS A 31 9.70 4.88 -3.52
CA HIS A 31 9.11 4.65 -2.20
C HIS A 31 8.24 5.86 -1.81
N THR A 32 7.12 5.57 -1.17
CA THR A 32 6.17 6.59 -0.66
C THR A 32 6.22 6.62 0.86
N GLY A 33 5.79 5.54 1.49
CA GLY A 33 5.81 5.33 2.92
C GLY A 33 5.15 4.01 3.30
N TYR A 34 5.41 3.55 4.52
CA TYR A 34 4.75 2.38 5.07
C TYR A 34 3.41 2.75 5.69
N LEU A 35 2.40 1.93 5.43
CA LEU A 35 1.10 1.97 6.07
C LEU A 35 1.07 0.91 7.15
N ILE A 36 0.75 1.30 8.39
CA ILE A 36 0.64 0.38 9.52
C ILE A 36 -0.83 0.26 9.88
N PHE A 37 -1.34 -0.97 9.86
CA PHE A 37 -2.71 -1.28 10.23
C PHE A 37 -2.73 -2.16 11.48
N ALA A 38 -3.76 -1.97 12.29
CA ALA A 38 -4.06 -2.84 13.41
C ALA A 38 -5.55 -2.72 13.76
N ARG A 39 -6.10 -3.75 14.41
CA ARG A 39 -7.48 -3.73 14.89
C ARG A 39 -7.50 -3.53 16.40
N SER A 40 -8.36 -2.63 16.88
CA SER A 40 -8.62 -2.50 18.31
C SER A 40 -9.32 -3.77 18.81
N VAL A 41 -8.80 -4.32 19.91
CA VAL A 41 -9.30 -5.51 20.57
C VAL A 41 -9.78 -5.10 21.96
N VAL A 42 -11.06 -5.38 22.22
CA VAL A 42 -11.64 -5.29 23.57
C VAL A 42 -11.12 -6.47 24.36
N GLN A 43 -10.54 -6.19 25.52
CA GLN A 43 -10.16 -7.22 26.46
C GLN A 43 -11.42 -7.59 27.24
N GLU A 44 -11.91 -8.81 27.07
CA GLU A 44 -13.00 -9.32 27.88
C GLU A 44 -12.49 -9.51 29.30
N SER A 45 -12.95 -8.67 30.22
CA SER A 45 -12.68 -8.80 31.65
C SER A 45 -13.64 -9.82 32.23
N LEU A 46 -13.11 -11.00 32.61
CA LEU A 46 -13.82 -11.99 33.44
C LEU A 46 -14.00 -11.47 34.87
#